data_AF-A0A399SLU0-F1
#
_entry.id   AF-A0A399SLU0-F1
#
_cell.length_a   1.000
_cell.length_b   1.000
_cell.length_c   1.000
_cell.angle_alpha   90.00
_cell.angle_beta   90.00
_cell.angle_gamma   90.00
#
_symmetry.space_group_name_H-M   'P 1'
#
loop_
_entity.id
_entity.type
_entity.pdbx_description
1 polymer ?
#
loop_
_entity_poly.entity_id
_entity_poly.type
_entity_poly.pdbx_seq_one_letter_code
_entity_poly.pdbx_strand_id
1 'polypeptide(L)' 'MTMHEHTNGASASLFIDGSWQSAADGATREIRCPADGSLVGHVSEAGTVDVERAIASARAAFDGGAWS' A
#
# COMPACT_ATOMS: atom_id res chain seq x y z
N MET A 1 22.14 5.90 12.13
CA MET A 1 20.72 6.22 11.89
C MET A 1 20.57 6.41 10.39
N THR A 2 20.43 5.29 9.68
CA THR A 2 20.46 5.28 8.21
C THR A 2 19.06 5.66 7.74
N MET A 3 18.94 6.85 7.14
CA MET A 3 17.78 7.23 6.36
C MET A 3 17.66 6.18 5.25
N HIS A 4 16.67 5.30 5.32
CA HIS A 4 16.29 4.51 4.16
C HIS A 4 15.75 5.50 3.14
N GLU A 5 16.59 5.83 2.16
CA GLU A 5 16.20 6.44 0.91
C GLU A 5 15.14 5.55 0.24
N HIS A 6 13.86 5.93 0.36
CA HIS A 6 12.78 5.31 -0.40
C HIS A 6 12.99 5.71 -1.86
N THR A 7 13.57 4.81 -2.64
CA THR A 7 13.84 4.98 -4.06
C THR A 7 12.58 5.46 -4.78
N ASN A 8 12.72 6.52 -5.58
CA ASN A 8 11.71 7.12 -6.45
C ASN A 8 11.28 6.15 -7.58
N GLY A 9 10.57 5.09 -7.21
CA GLY A 9 10.00 4.07 -8.10
C GLY A 9 8.84 3.42 -7.37
N ALA A 10 7.63 3.57 -7.93
CA ALA A 10 6.34 3.03 -7.48
C ALA A 10 6.31 2.56 -6.01
N SER A 11 6.01 3.48 -5.07
CA SER A 11 6.05 3.18 -3.64
C SER A 11 5.17 1.97 -3.29
N ALA A 12 5.80 0.83 -2.99
CA ALA A 12 5.11 -0.39 -2.62
C ALA A 12 4.58 -0.28 -1.19
N SER A 13 3.44 0.42 -1.04
CA SER A 13 2.83 0.74 0.25
C SER A 13 1.45 0.10 0.46
N LEU A 14 0.98 -0.74 -0.47
CA LEU A 14 -0.19 -1.58 -0.25
C LEU A 14 0.27 -2.90 0.34
N PHE A 15 -0.37 -3.37 1.40
CA PHE A 15 -0.10 -4.68 1.98
C PHE A 15 -1.29 -5.60 1.74
N ILE A 16 -1.13 -6.56 0.83
CA ILE A 16 -2.18 -7.46 0.37
C ILE A 16 -1.57 -8.85 0.24
N ASP A 17 -2.28 -9.87 0.73
CA ASP A 17 -1.84 -11.27 0.67
C ASP A 17 -0.44 -11.52 1.27
N GLY A 18 -0.17 -10.88 2.41
CA GLY A 18 1.09 -11.03 3.13
C GLY A 18 2.29 -10.31 2.50
N SER A 19 2.08 -9.52 1.45
CA SER A 19 3.15 -8.87 0.69
C SER A 19 2.93 -7.37 0.49
N TRP A 20 4.02 -6.60 0.55
CA TRP A 20 4.04 -5.19 0.15
C TRP A 20 4.11 -5.08 -1.38
N GLN A 21 3.19 -4.32 -1.97
CA GLN A 21 3.10 -4.12 -3.41
C GLN A 21 2.66 -2.70 -3.76
N SER A 22 2.95 -2.29 -4.99
CA SER A 22 2.46 -1.04 -5.56
C SER A 22 1.00 -1.18 -6.00
N ALA A 23 0.29 -0.06 -6.20
CA ALA A 23 -1.03 -0.07 -6.83
C ALA A 23 -1.01 -0.81 -8.18
N ALA A 24 -2.08 -1.56 -8.49
CA ALA A 24 -2.15 -2.37 -9.70
C ALA A 24 -2.05 -1.53 -11.00
N ASP A 25 -2.52 -0.29 -10.95
CA ASP A 25 -2.44 0.70 -12.04
C ASP A 25 -1.21 1.62 -11.93
N GLY A 26 -0.38 1.44 -10.89
CA GLY A 26 0.78 2.27 -10.61
C GLY A 26 0.46 3.66 -10.05
N ALA A 27 -0.80 3.94 -9.69
CA ALA A 27 -1.19 5.23 -9.16
C ALA A 27 -0.54 5.52 -7.79
N THR A 28 -0.20 6.78 -7.56
CA THR A 28 0.40 7.24 -6.30
C THR A 28 -0.17 8.58 -5.87
N ARG A 29 -0.24 8.81 -4.55
CA ARG A 29 -0.68 10.05 -3.92
C ARG A 29 0.43 10.71 -3.12
N GLU A 30 0.49 12.04 -3.21
CA GLU A 30 1.32 12.86 -2.32
C GLU A 30 0.70 12.99 -0.93
N ILE A 31 1.49 12.70 0.09
CA ILE A 31 1.16 12.99 1.48
C ILE A 31 1.87 14.28 1.88
N ARG A 32 1.10 15.26 2.38
CA ARG A 32 1.61 16.55 2.83
C ARG A 32 1.41 16.72 4.33
N CYS A 33 2.37 17.37 4.97
CA CYS A 33 2.31 17.72 6.37
C CYS A 33 1.18 18.74 6.59
N PRO A 34 0.23 18.49 7.50
CA PRO A 34 -0.87 19.43 7.75
C PRO A 34 -0.41 20.73 8.45
N ALA A 35 0.77 20.73 9.07
CA ALA A 35 1.27 21.90 9.81
C ALA A 35 1.86 22.99 8.90
N ASP A 36 2.49 22.61 7.78
CA ASP A 36 3.24 23.53 6.92
C ASP A 36 3.13 23.24 5.42
N GLY A 37 2.42 22.18 5.02
CA GLY A 37 2.23 21.79 3.62
C GLY A 37 3.44 21.11 2.97
N SER A 38 4.52 20.85 3.72
CA SER A 38 5.72 20.18 3.21
C SER A 38 5.40 18.75 2.73
N LEU A 39 6.13 18.29 1.72
CA LEU A 39 6.00 16.93 1.18
C LEU A 39 6.57 15.92 2.18
N VAL A 40 5.74 14.95 2.58
CA VAL A 40 6.15 13.84 3.46
C VAL A 40 6.58 12.64 2.62
N GLY A 41 5.89 12.37 1.51
CA GLY A 41 6.26 11.30 0.58
C GLY A 41 5.13 10.92 -0.38
N HIS A 42 5.37 9.89 -1.18
CA HIS A 42 4.39 9.30 -2.11
C HIS A 42 3.97 7.91 -1.64
N VAL A 43 2.67 7.65 -1.62
CA VAL A 43 2.10 6.32 -1.29
C VAL A 43 1.32 5.79 -2.49
N SER A 44 1.22 4.47 -2.65
CA SER A 44 0.33 3.85 -3.63
C SER A 44 -1.12 4.26 -3.38
N GLU A 45 -1.83 4.60 -4.45
CA GLU A 45 -3.26 4.89 -4.43
C GLU A 45 -4.02 3.65 -4.92
N ALA A 46 -4.61 2.90 -4.00
CA ALA A 46 -5.28 1.65 -4.32
C ALA A 46 -6.50 1.86 -5.23
N GLY A 47 -6.54 1.12 -6.33
CA GLY A 47 -7.67 1.07 -7.25
C GLY A 47 -8.64 -0.08 -6.94
N THR A 48 -9.69 -0.21 -7.76
CA THR A 48 -10.69 -1.28 -7.63
C THR A 48 -10.04 -2.67 -7.60
N VAL A 49 -9.07 -2.93 -8.48
CA VAL A 49 -8.38 -4.22 -8.58
C VAL A 49 -7.63 -4.57 -7.30
N ASP A 50 -7.01 -3.58 -6.65
CA ASP A 50 -6.29 -3.79 -5.39
C ASP A 50 -7.27 -4.14 -4.26
N VAL A 51 -8.42 -3.47 -4.22
CA VAL A 51 -9.48 -3.75 -3.24
C VAL A 51 -10.05 -5.16 -3.42
N GLU A 52 -10.31 -5.59 -4.66
CA GLU A 52 -10.80 -6.94 -4.96
C GLU A 52 -9.79 -8.01 -4.51
N ARG A 53 -8.50 -7.81 -4.77
CA ARG A 53 -7.42 -8.71 -4.30
C ARG A 53 -7.36 -8.77 -2.79
N ALA A 54 -7.47 -7.63 -2.11
CA ALA A 54 -7.47 -7.57 -0.65
C ALA A 54 -8.66 -8.33 -0.04
N ILE A 55 -9.86 -8.17 -0.61
CA ILE A 55 -11.06 -8.88 -0.17
C ILE A 55 -10.91 -10.39 -0.37
N ALA A 56 -10.42 -10.82 -1.53
CA ALA A 56 -10.21 -12.24 -1.83
C ALA A 56 -9.21 -12.88 -0.86
N SER A 57 -8.09 -12.19 -0.58
CA SER A 57 -7.08 -12.64 0.40
C SER A 57 -7.67 -12.75 1.81
N ALA A 58 -8.40 -11.73 2.26
CA ALA A 58 -9.06 -11.74 3.57
C ALA A 58 -10.07 -12.90 3.68
N ARG A 59 -10.82 -13.18 2.62
CA ARG A 59 -11.77 -14.30 2.57
C ARG A 59 -11.06 -15.64 2.67
N ALA A 60 -9.99 -15.83 1.91
CA ALA A 60 -9.19 -17.05 1.96
C ALA A 60 -8.58 -17.29 3.35
N ALA A 61 -8.07 -16.24 4.01
CA ALA A 61 -7.53 -16.32 5.36
C ALA A 61 -8.61 -16.72 6.40
N PHE A 62 -9.82 -16.17 6.26
CA PHE A 62 -10.97 -16.51 7.11
C PHE A 62 -11.42 -17.96 6.91
N ASP A 63 -11.67 -18.36 5.66
CA ASP A 63 -12.15 -19.71 5.33
C ASP A 63 -11.06 -20.79 5.62
N GLY A 64 -9.78 -20.42 5.54
CA GLY A 64 -8.64 -21.31 5.80
C GLY A 64 -8.32 -21.53 7.28
N GLY A 65 -9.02 -20.86 8.21
CA GLY A 65 -8.85 -21.06 9.65
C GLY A 65 -7.52 -20.55 10.23
N ALA A 66 -6.72 -19.80 9.45
CA ALA A 66 -5.44 -19.25 9.91
C ALA A 66 -5.60 -18.13 10.96
N TRP A 67 -6.83 -17.62 11.13
CA TRP A 67 -7.17 -16.49 12.00
C TRP A 67 -8.50 -16.66 12.75
N SER A 68 -9.26 -17.74 12.50
CA SER A 68 -10.66 -17.90 12.95
C SER A 68 -10.83 -18.08 14.45
#